data_AF-A0A1H4DQ68-F1
#
_entry.id   AF-A0A1H4DQ68-F1
#
_cell.length_a   1.000
_cell.length_b   1.000
_cell.length_c   1.000
_cell.angle_alpha   90.00
_cell.angle_beta   90.00
_cell.angle_gamma   90.00
#
_symmetry.space_group_name_H-M   'P 1'
#
loop_
_entity.id
_entity.type
_entity.pdbx_description
1 polymer ?
#
loop_
_entity_poly.entity_id
_entity_poly.type
_entity_poly.pdbx_seq_one_letter_code
_entity_poly.pdbx_strand_id
1 'polypeptide(L)'
;MAKFKEYKNGIVGKRHGIYYVVSGDGVSFDIIDKEKNLIEGGFASVGDAEWRIEKITADDELLKYIDDASQMTIGQLTGKMMEIFNTWDGKVMPKEEKRKLSIVETIRNRKAKKMAI
;
A
#
# COMPACT_ATOMS: atom_id res chain seq x y z
N MET A 1 -11.88 3.72 -12.90
CA MET A 1 -11.90 4.62 -11.72
C MET A 1 -12.37 3.83 -10.51
N ALA A 2 -11.62 3.87 -9.40
CA ALA A 2 -12.09 3.28 -8.14
C ALA A 2 -13.39 3.98 -7.73
N LYS A 3 -14.47 3.23 -7.47
CA LYS A 3 -15.72 3.82 -6.99
C LYS A 3 -15.52 4.23 -5.53
N PHE A 4 -15.48 5.53 -5.27
CA PHE A 4 -15.47 6.05 -3.91
C PHE A 4 -16.81 5.80 -3.24
N LYS A 5 -16.73 5.54 -1.94
CA LYS A 5 -17.87 5.27 -1.09
C LYS A 5 -17.99 6.38 -0.06
N GLU A 6 -19.22 6.80 0.20
CA GLU A 6 -19.53 7.66 1.32
C GLU A 6 -19.59 6.84 2.63
N TYR A 7 -18.89 7.31 3.65
CA TYR A 7 -18.85 6.72 4.98
C TYR A 7 -19.72 7.51 5.97
N LYS A 8 -20.07 6.90 7.10
CA LYS A 8 -20.95 7.50 8.12
C LYS A 8 -20.46 8.85 8.67
N ASN A 9 -19.17 9.14 8.57
CA ASN A 9 -18.56 10.42 8.96
C ASN A 9 -18.57 11.47 7.82
N GLY A 10 -19.31 11.23 6.74
CA GLY A 10 -19.43 12.14 5.59
C GLY A 10 -18.14 12.28 4.78
N ILE A 11 -17.23 11.30 4.87
CA ILE A 11 -16.06 11.20 3.98
C ILE A 11 -16.47 10.41 2.74
N VAL A 12 -16.15 10.92 1.56
CA VAL A 12 -16.32 10.22 0.28
C VAL A 12 -14.95 9.83 -0.24
N GLY A 13 -14.63 8.54 -0.21
CA GLY A 13 -13.30 8.06 -0.59
C GLY A 13 -13.15 6.55 -0.52
N LYS A 14 -11.91 6.09 -0.35
CA LYS A 14 -11.55 4.70 -0.09
C LYS A 14 -10.84 4.61 1.25
N ARG A 15 -11.41 3.88 2.21
CA ARG A 15 -10.80 3.67 3.53
C ARG A 15 -9.66 2.67 3.44
N HIS A 16 -8.51 3.03 4.03
CA HIS A 16 -7.34 2.16 4.19
C HIS A 16 -6.85 2.26 5.63
N GLY A 17 -7.14 1.23 6.44
CA GLY A 17 -6.89 1.26 7.89
C GLY A 17 -7.72 2.33 8.61
N ILE A 18 -7.03 3.25 9.30
CA ILE A 18 -7.63 4.40 9.99
C ILE A 18 -7.71 5.66 9.12
N TYR A 19 -7.12 5.63 7.93
CA TYR A 19 -7.07 6.74 7.00
C TYR A 19 -8.01 6.54 5.81
N TYR A 20 -8.20 7.60 5.05
CA TYR A 20 -9.04 7.64 3.87
C TYR A 20 -8.27 8.26 2.70
N VAL A 21 -8.34 7.63 1.54
CA VAL A 21 -7.90 8.22 0.28
C VAL A 21 -9.10 8.90 -0.36
N VAL A 22 -9.02 10.19 -0.61
CA VAL A 22 -10.09 11.02 -1.19
C VAL A 22 -9.65 11.67 -2.48
N SER A 23 -10.61 12.21 -3.24
CA SER A 23 -10.30 13.09 -4.37
C SER A 23 -9.71 14.40 -3.84
N GLY A 24 -8.53 14.79 -4.32
CA GLY A 24 -7.94 16.09 -4.03
C GLY A 24 -8.49 17.16 -4.97
N ASP A 25 -7.61 17.84 -5.70
CA ASP A 25 -7.90 18.90 -6.68
C ASP A 25 -8.62 18.45 -7.98
N GLY A 26 -9.09 17.21 -8.03
CA GLY A 26 -9.79 16.62 -9.18
C GLY A 26 -8.88 15.85 -10.15
N VAL A 27 -7.56 16.01 -10.04
CA VAL A 27 -6.57 15.20 -10.79
C VAL A 27 -5.66 14.40 -9.87
N SER A 28 -5.58 14.79 -8.59
CA SER A 28 -4.81 14.11 -7.56
C SER A 28 -5.70 13.44 -6.50
N PHE A 29 -5.06 12.64 -5.66
CA PHE A 29 -5.64 11.99 -4.50
C PHE A 29 -4.93 12.45 -3.24
N ASP A 30 -5.69 12.57 -2.16
CA ASP A 30 -5.19 13.01 -0.85
C ASP A 30 -5.49 11.97 0.22
N ILE A 31 -4.68 11.99 1.29
CA ILE A 31 -4.85 11.15 2.47
C ILE A 31 -5.37 12.04 3.60
N ILE A 32 -6.52 11.66 4.14
CA ILE A 32 -7.13 12.33 5.29
C ILE A 32 -7.36 11.34 6.44
N ASP A 33 -7.44 11.86 7.66
CA ASP A 33 -7.89 11.09 8.82
C ASP A 33 -9.42 11.05 8.94
N LYS A 34 -9.91 10.41 10.01
CA LYS A 34 -11.36 10.30 10.31
C LYS A 34 -12.05 11.64 10.61
N GLU A 35 -11.28 12.66 10.99
CA GLU A 35 -11.73 14.01 11.36
C GLU A 35 -11.65 14.98 10.17
N LYS A 36 -11.25 14.48 8.99
CA LYS A 36 -11.07 15.23 7.74
C LYS A 36 -9.84 16.15 7.74
N ASN A 37 -8.88 15.91 8.61
CA ASN A 37 -7.59 16.60 8.55
C ASN A 37 -6.75 16.01 7.42
N LEU A 38 -6.12 16.89 6.63
CA LEU A 38 -5.18 16.50 5.59
C LEU A 38 -3.89 15.99 6.23
N ILE A 39 -3.49 14.76 5.88
CA ILE A 39 -2.24 14.15 6.33
C ILE A 39 -1.16 14.37 5.28
N GLU A 40 -1.48 14.06 4.03
CA GLU A 40 -0.57 14.22 2.89
C GLU A 40 -1.41 14.25 1.60
N GLY A 41 -0.95 14.97 0.56
CA GLY A 41 -1.73 15.17 -0.66
C GLY A 41 -0.90 15.14 -1.94
N GLY A 42 -1.60 15.22 -3.08
CA GLY A 42 -0.97 15.32 -4.40
C GLY A 42 -0.56 13.98 -5.03
N PHE A 43 -1.18 12.86 -4.62
CA PHE A 43 -0.86 11.56 -5.20
C PHE A 43 -1.47 11.40 -6.59
N ALA A 44 -0.68 10.92 -7.55
CA ALA A 44 -1.15 10.68 -8.92
C ALA A 44 -2.15 9.52 -9.04
N SER A 45 -2.17 8.61 -8.06
CA SER A 45 -3.11 7.49 -8.05
C SER A 45 -3.50 7.08 -6.63
N VAL A 46 -4.69 6.48 -6.50
CA VAL A 46 -5.16 5.87 -5.24
C VAL A 46 -4.14 4.86 -4.71
N GLY A 47 -3.51 4.07 -5.58
CA GLY A 47 -2.51 3.09 -5.16
C GLY A 47 -1.23 3.72 -4.59
N ASP A 48 -0.85 4.92 -5.05
CA ASP A 48 0.27 5.67 -4.47
C ASP A 48 -0.07 6.17 -3.07
N ALA A 49 -1.29 6.69 -2.89
CA ALA A 49 -1.79 7.12 -1.59
C ALA A 49 -1.90 5.94 -0.61
N GLU A 50 -2.49 4.81 -1.02
CA GLU A 50 -2.56 3.60 -0.20
C GLU A 50 -1.18 3.09 0.20
N TRP A 51 -0.21 3.12 -0.73
CA TRP A 51 1.17 2.75 -0.43
C TRP A 51 1.82 3.70 0.59
N ARG A 52 1.52 4.99 0.51
CA ARG A 52 1.98 5.94 1.52
C ARG A 52 1.36 5.66 2.89
N ILE A 53 0.08 5.29 2.94
CA ILE A 53 -0.60 4.90 4.17
C ILE A 53 0.08 3.68 4.81
N GLU A 54 0.45 2.67 4.02
CA GLU A 54 1.21 1.51 4.54
C GLU A 54 2.52 1.94 5.20
N LYS A 55 3.25 2.90 4.62
CA LYS A 55 4.50 3.39 5.19
C LYS A 55 4.32 4.17 6.50
N ILE A 56 3.32 5.05 6.59
CA ILE A 56 3.10 5.84 7.81
C ILE A 56 2.49 5.02 8.95
N THR A 57 1.86 3.88 8.64
CA THR A 57 1.27 2.96 9.63
C THR A 57 2.12 1.73 9.90
N ALA A 58 3.31 1.64 9.31
CA ALA A 58 4.24 0.57 9.58
C ALA A 58 4.91 0.81 10.94
N ASP A 59 4.99 -0.25 11.74
CA ASP A 59 5.86 -0.29 12.92
C ASP A 59 7.33 -0.40 12.50
N ASP A 60 8.26 -0.31 13.45
CA ASP A 60 9.70 -0.33 13.17
C ASP A 60 10.16 -1.60 12.45
N GLU A 61 9.57 -2.76 12.77
CA GLU A 61 9.89 -4.03 12.12
C GLU A 61 9.45 -4.02 10.66
N LEU A 62 8.22 -3.56 10.39
CA LEU A 62 7.67 -3.50 9.06
C LEU A 62 8.32 -2.40 8.20
N LEU A 63 8.68 -1.26 8.80
CA LEU A 63 9.45 -0.22 8.13
C LEU A 63 10.79 -0.76 7.66
N LYS A 64 11.52 -1.46 8.55
CA LYS A 64 12.77 -2.11 8.19
C LYS A 64 12.57 -3.13 7.06
N TYR A 65 11.51 -3.93 7.13
CA TYR A 65 11.16 -4.87 6.06
C TYR A 65 10.89 -4.17 4.72
N ILE A 66 10.14 -3.06 4.73
CA ILE A 66 9.86 -2.24 3.53
C ILE A 66 11.16 -1.68 2.96
N ASP A 67 12.06 -1.17 3.80
CA ASP A 67 13.32 -0.59 3.36
C ASP A 67 14.25 -1.65 2.78
N ASP A 68 14.40 -2.79 3.44
CA ASP A 68 15.18 -3.93 2.95
C ASP A 68 14.65 -4.41 1.60
N ALA A 69 13.34 -4.62 1.47
CA ALA A 69 12.70 -5.02 0.21
C ALA A 69 12.85 -3.93 -0.88
N SER A 70 12.83 -2.65 -0.51
CA SER A 70 13.00 -1.54 -1.46
C SER A 70 14.38 -1.51 -2.12
N GLN A 71 15.41 -2.04 -1.45
CA GLN A 71 16.76 -2.19 -2.01
C GLN A 71 16.90 -3.40 -2.94
N MET A 72 15.95 -4.34 -2.91
CA MET A 72 16.04 -5.57 -3.70
C MET A 72 15.74 -5.35 -5.19
N THR A 73 16.34 -6.20 -6.02
CA THR A 73 16.01 -6.32 -7.45
C THR A 73 14.66 -7.01 -7.66
N ILE A 74 14.08 -6.88 -8.86
CA ILE A 74 12.81 -7.56 -9.21
C ILE A 74 12.94 -9.08 -9.07
N GLY A 75 14.08 -9.66 -9.45
CA GLY A 75 14.35 -11.10 -9.31
C GLY A 75 14.35 -11.53 -7.84
N GLN A 76 15.05 -10.78 -6.97
CA GLN A 76 15.09 -11.05 -5.52
C GLN A 76 13.71 -10.90 -4.86
N LEU A 77 12.94 -9.88 -5.26
CA LEU A 77 11.56 -9.71 -4.78
C LEU A 77 10.67 -10.88 -5.20
N THR A 78 10.82 -11.36 -6.44
CA THR A 78 10.10 -12.56 -6.92
C THR A 78 10.49 -13.80 -6.12
N GLY A 79 11.78 -13.96 -5.81
CA GLY A 79 12.27 -15.01 -4.91
C GLY A 79 11.61 -14.96 -3.53
N LYS A 80 11.57 -13.78 -2.90
CA LYS A 80 10.88 -13.58 -1.61
C LYS A 80 9.40 -13.92 -1.65
N MET A 81 8.69 -13.57 -2.72
CA MET A 81 7.29 -13.98 -2.87
C MET A 81 7.16 -15.51 -2.86
N MET A 82 8.02 -16.21 -3.61
CA MET A 82 8.01 -17.67 -3.64
C MET A 82 8.38 -18.28 -2.30
N GLU A 83 9.32 -17.71 -1.54
CA GLU A 83 9.62 -18.14 -0.16
C GLU A 83 8.37 -18.10 0.72
N ILE A 84 7.63 -16.98 0.72
CA ILE A 84 6.39 -16.84 1.48
C ILE A 84 5.36 -17.91 1.05
N PHE A 85 5.18 -18.11 -0.26
CA PHE A 85 4.25 -19.13 -0.77
C PHE A 85 4.68 -20.56 -0.44
N ASN A 86 5.98 -20.87 -0.47
CA ASN A 86 6.50 -22.21 -0.17
C ASN A 86 6.41 -22.55 1.31
N THR A 87 6.50 -21.55 2.18
CA THR A 87 6.29 -21.73 3.63
C THR A 87 4.82 -21.82 4.01
N TRP A 88 3.92 -21.44 3.10
CA TRP A 88 2.49 -21.46 3.33
C TRP A 88 1.92 -22.85 3.08
N ASP A 89 1.25 -23.43 4.09
CA ASP A 89 0.68 -24.77 4.05
C ASP A 89 -0.61 -24.90 3.21
N GLY A 90 -0.96 -23.87 2.43
CA GLY A 90 -2.16 -23.81 1.61
C GLY A 90 -3.46 -23.48 2.37
N LYS A 91 -3.42 -23.25 3.70
CA LYS A 91 -4.60 -22.82 4.50
C LYS A 91 -4.81 -21.31 4.45
N VAL A 92 -5.49 -20.70 5.42
CA VAL A 92 -5.56 -19.23 5.47
C VAL A 92 -4.19 -18.66 5.83
N MET A 93 -3.57 -17.91 4.91
CA MET A 93 -2.30 -17.25 5.15
C MET A 93 -2.40 -16.31 6.36
N PRO A 94 -1.46 -16.38 7.33
CA PRO A 94 -1.42 -15.47 8.47
C PRO A 94 -1.44 -14.00 8.03
N LYS A 95 -2.08 -13.14 8.82
CA LYS A 95 -2.25 -11.72 8.48
C LYS A 95 -0.91 -11.01 8.23
N GLU A 96 0.11 -11.34 9.01
CA GLU A 96 1.45 -10.77 8.89
C GLU A 96 2.14 -11.20 7.60
N GLU A 97 2.13 -12.50 7.28
CA GLU A 97 2.68 -13.02 6.02
C GLU A 97 1.96 -12.43 4.80
N LYS A 98 0.63 -12.30 4.89
CA LYS A 98 -0.15 -11.64 3.84
C LYS A 98 0.24 -10.17 3.67
N ARG A 99 0.55 -9.47 4.77
CA ARG A 99 1.01 -8.07 4.73
C ARG A 99 2.41 -7.97 4.11
N LYS A 100 3.34 -8.83 4.52
CA LYS A 100 4.69 -8.92 3.96
C LYS A 100 4.65 -9.22 2.46
N LEU A 101 3.82 -10.18 2.04
CA LEU A 101 3.61 -10.51 0.63
C LEU A 101 3.11 -9.31 -0.17
N SER A 102 2.08 -8.62 0.33
CA SER A 102 1.51 -7.45 -0.33
C SER A 102 2.51 -6.29 -0.48
N ILE A 103 3.40 -6.11 0.50
CA ILE A 103 4.50 -5.14 0.44
C ILE A 103 5.50 -5.51 -0.67
N VAL A 104 5.96 -6.77 -0.69
CA VAL A 104 6.92 -7.25 -1.70
C VAL A 104 6.33 -7.13 -3.10
N GLU A 105 5.07 -7.52 -3.29
CA GLU A 105 4.33 -7.38 -4.53
C GLU A 105 4.25 -5.93 -4.99
N THR A 106 3.88 -5.03 -4.07
CA THR A 106 3.76 -3.59 -4.36
C THR A 106 5.10 -3.01 -4.80
N ILE A 107 6.18 -3.29 -4.07
CA ILE A 107 7.52 -2.81 -4.41
C ILE A 107 7.96 -3.37 -5.78
N ARG A 108 7.78 -4.67 -6.01
CA ARG A 108 8.12 -5.33 -7.29
C ARG A 108 7.38 -4.69 -8.46
N ASN A 109 6.07 -4.53 -8.34
CA ASN A 109 5.22 -3.97 -9.40
C ASN A 109 5.58 -2.52 -9.71
N ARG A 110 5.86 -1.72 -8.68
CA ARG A 110 6.33 -0.33 -8.84
C ARG A 110 7.68 -0.25 -9.54
N LYS A 111 8.62 -1.14 -9.20
CA LYS A 111 9.91 -1.24 -9.90
C LYS A 111 9.73 -1.66 -11.36
N ALA A 112 8.92 -2.69 -11.62
CA ALA A 112 8.62 -3.15 -12.98
C ALA A 112 7.99 -2.03 -13.84
N LYS A 113 7.04 -1.28 -13.28
CA LYS A 113 6.43 -0.13 -13.96
C LYS A 113 7.45 0.95 -14.32
N LYS A 114 8.46 1.19 -13.49
CA LYS A 114 9.54 2.16 -13.79
C LYS A 114 10.49 1.69 -14.89
N MET A 115 10.66 0.37 -15.10
CA MET A 115 11.52 -0.16 -16.18
C MET A 115 10.81 -0.22 -17.53
N ALA A 116 9.48 -0.16 -17.53
CA ALA A 116 8.65 -0.20 -18.74
C ALA A 116 8.43 1.19 -19.37
N ILE A 117 8.99 2.24 -18.78
CA ILE A 117 8.97 3.64 -19.23
C ILE A 117 10.40 4.00 -19.62
#